data_AF-A7N565-F1
#
_entry.id   AF-A7N565-F1
#
_cell.length_a   1.000
_cell.length_b   1.000
_cell.length_c   1.000
_cell.angle_alpha   90.00
_cell.angle_beta   90.00
_cell.angle_gamma   90.00
#
_symmetry.space_group_name_H-M   'P 1'
#
loop_
_entity.id
_entity.type
_entity.pdbx_description
1 polymer ?
#
loop_
_entity_poly.entity_id
_entity_poly.type
_entity_poly.pdbx_seq_one_letter_code
_entity_poly.pdbx_strand_id
1 'polypeptide(L)' 'MEYAARLLRSTEWSIQHIGEIVGYPTGANFSTRFKAWSSMTPREFRKNGKLDSNFNE' A
#
# COMPACT_ATOMS: atom_id res chain seq x y z
N MET A 1 7.83 -0.06 -6.57
CA MET A 1 6.71 0.27 -5.65
C MET A 1 5.34 0.08 -6.28
N GLU A 2 5.20 0.30 -7.59
CA GLU A 2 3.93 0.14 -8.31
C GLU A 2 3.31 -1.26 -8.15
N TYR A 3 4.14 -2.32 -8.14
CA TYR A 3 3.65 -3.68 -7.91
C TYR A 3 3.00 -3.84 -6.52
N ALA A 4 3.61 -3.30 -5.46
CA ALA A 4 3.03 -3.30 -4.12
C ALA A 4 1.70 -2.53 -4.08
N ALA A 5 1.61 -1.40 -4.78
CA ALA A 5 0.38 -0.61 -4.89
C ALA A 5 -0.76 -1.41 -5.56
N ARG A 6 -0.46 -2.18 -6.61
CA ARG A 6 -1.43 -3.08 -7.27
C ARG A 6 -1.92 -4.17 -6.31
N LEU A 7 -1.02 -4.78 -5.55
CA LEU A 7 -1.36 -5.80 -4.54
C LEU A 7 -2.24 -5.23 -3.42
N LEU A 8 -1.93 -4.03 -2.94
CA LEU A 8 -2.73 -3.33 -1.91
C LEU A 8 -4.16 -3.02 -2.35
N ARG A 9 -4.39 -2.82 -3.66
CA ARG A 9 -5.73 -2.55 -4.22
C ARG A 9 -6.49 -3.81 -4.60
N SER A 10 -5.79 -4.84 -5.08
CA SER A 10 -6.41 -6.01 -5.70
C SER A 10 -6.56 -7.20 -4.75
N THR A 11 -5.89 -7.17 -3.59
CA THR A 11 -5.86 -8.29 -2.65
C THR A 11 -6.22 -7.84 -1.23
N GLU A 12 -6.57 -8.81 -0.39
CA GLU A 12 -6.81 -8.55 1.03
C GLU A 12 -5.59 -8.83 1.93
N TRP A 13 -4.45 -9.17 1.34
CA TRP A 13 -3.25 -9.61 2.04
C TRP A 13 -2.72 -8.60 3.05
N SER A 14 -2.08 -9.09 4.10
CA SER A 14 -1.49 -8.24 5.13
C SER A 14 -0.36 -7.39 4.54
N ILE A 15 -0.14 -6.21 5.13
CA ILE A 15 0.96 -5.31 4.74
C ILE A 15 2.32 -6.02 4.85
N GLN A 16 2.47 -6.90 5.84
CA GLN A 16 3.65 -7.75 6.01
C GLN A 16 3.84 -8.68 4.80
N HIS A 17 2.79 -9.41 4.41
CA HIS A 17 2.86 -10.36 3.30
C HIS A 17 3.18 -9.67 1.96
N ILE A 18 2.56 -8.52 1.70
CA ILE A 18 2.88 -7.71 0.51
C ILE A 18 4.34 -7.22 0.57
N GLY A 19 4.82 -6.84 1.75
CA GLY A 19 6.22 -6.48 1.97
C GLY A 19 7.17 -7.62 1.61
N GLU A 20 6.87 -8.84 2.06
CA GLU A 20 7.67 -10.03 1.75
C GLU A 20 7.71 -10.31 0.24
N ILE A 21 6.56 -10.25 -0.44
CA ILE A 21 6.44 -10.46 -1.89
C ILE A 21 7.30 -9.47 -2.68
N VAL A 22 7.40 -8.21 -2.22
CA VAL A 22 8.16 -7.15 -2.91
C VAL A 22 9.59 -6.99 -2.38
N GLY A 23 10.08 -7.94 -1.58
CA GLY A 23 11.48 -8.06 -1.19
C GLY A 23 11.86 -7.33 0.11
N TYR A 24 10.89 -7.00 0.97
CA TYR A 24 11.16 -6.40 2.27
C TYR A 24 11.08 -7.43 3.40
N PRO A 25 12.11 -7.51 4.26
CA PRO A 25 12.15 -8.47 5.36
C PRO A 25 11.14 -8.15 6.47
N THR A 26 10.71 -6.90 6.59
CA THR A 26 9.74 -6.45 7.60
C THR A 26 8.73 -5.49 7.00
N GLY A 27 7.49 -5.57 7.49
CA GLY A 27 6.42 -4.65 7.12
C GLY A 27 6.71 -3.20 7.49
N ALA A 28 7.55 -2.95 8.50
CA ALA A 28 8.00 -1.61 8.88
C ALA A 28 8.91 -0.99 7.80
N ASN A 29 9.91 -1.74 7.31
CA ASN A 29 10.81 -1.27 6.24
C ASN A 29 10.03 -1.00 4.95
N PHE A 30 9.11 -1.92 4.61
CA PHE A 30 8.19 -1.72 3.50
C PHE A 30 7.35 -0.46 3.68
N SER A 31 6.72 -0.27 4.85
CA SER A 31 5.83 0.87 5.11
C SER A 31 6.54 2.21 5.01
N THR A 32 7.75 2.32 5.54
CA THR A 32 8.57 3.53 5.45
C THR A 32 8.92 3.86 4.00
N ARG A 33 9.38 2.86 3.23
CA ARG A 33 9.74 3.05 1.82
C ARG A 33 8.52 3.35 0.96
N PHE A 34 7.41 2.67 1.21
CA PHE A 34 6.16 2.89 0.49
C PHE A 34 5.61 4.29 0.75
N LYS A 35 5.61 4.74 2.01
CA LYS A 35 5.20 6.11 2.37
C LYS A 35 6.08 7.18 1.73
N ALA A 36 7.39 6.95 1.64
CA ALA A 36 8.28 7.89 0.94
C ALA A 36 7.97 7.97 -0.57
N TRP A 37 7.41 6.91 -1.17
CA TRP A 37 7.07 6.87 -2.59
C TRP A 37 5.65 7.37 -2.89
N SER A 38 4.64 7.04 -2.08
CA SER A 38 3.23 7.38 -2.31
C SER A 38 2.71 8.55 -1.46
N SER A 39 3.55 9.11 -0.59
CA SER A 39 3.19 10.08 0.45
C SER A 39 2.20 9.55 1.51
N MET A 40 1.82 8.27 1.45
CA MET A 40 0.82 7.64 2.34
C MET A 40 1.31 6.28 2.83
N THR A 41 0.91 5.88 4.04
CA THR A 41 1.22 4.51 4.49
C THR A 41 0.49 3.47 3.60
N PRO A 42 1.02 2.23 3.47
CA PRO A 42 0.34 1.16 2.74
C PRO A 42 -1.12 0.94 3.18
N ARG A 43 -1.39 1.14 4.48
CA ARG A 43 -2.74 1.00 5.06
C ARG A 43 -3.67 2.13 4.61
N GLU A 44 -3.20 3.37 4.64
CA GLU A 44 -3.96 4.53 4.13
C GLU A 44 -4.22 4.39 2.63
N PHE A 45 -3.20 4.01 1.86
CA PHE A 45 -3.34 3.78 0.42
C PHE A 45 -4.40 2.72 0.10
N ARG A 46 -4.42 1.61 0.85
CA ARG A 46 -5.44 0.57 0.72
C ARG A 46 -6.84 1.04 1.11
N LYS A 47 -6.96 1.92 2.11
CA LYS A 47 -8.24 2.49 2.53
C LYS A 47 -8.77 3.50 1.49
N ASN A 48 -7.90 4.37 0.98
CA ASN A 48 -8.26 5.40 0.01
C ASN A 48 -8.55 4.83 -1.38
N GLY A 49 -7.84 3.77 -1.80
CA GLY A 49 -8.10 3.08 -3.06
C GLY A 49 -9.47 2.37 -3.13
N LYS A 50 -10.20 2.28 -2.01
CA LYS A 50 -11.59 1.78 -1.94
C LYS A 50 -12.63 2.92 -1.96
N LEU A 51 -12.22 4.19 -1.97
CA LEU A 51 -13.06 5.38 -1.84
C LEU A 51 -12.96 6.34 -3.05
N ASP A 52 -12.81 5.80 -4.26
CA ASP A 52 -13.16 6.57 -5.47
C ASP A 52 -14.69 6.47 -5.68
N SER A 53 -15.41 7.24 -4.88
CA SER A 53 -16.81 7.62 -5.07
C SER A 53 -17.00 8.91 -4.27
N ASN A 54 -17.02 10.06 -4.97
CA ASN A 54 -17.22 11.43 -4.48
C ASN A 54 -16.00 12.24 -4.02
N PHE A 55 -15.18 12.68 -4.96
CA PHE A 55 -14.63 14.03 -4.91
C PHE A 55 -15.54 14.94 -5.75
N ASN A 56 -16.45 15.65 -5.08
CA ASN A 56 -17.18 16.79 -5.64
C ASN A 56 -16.42 18.05 -5.22
N GLU A 57 -15.68 18.65 -6.14
CA GLU A 57 -15.33 20.08 -6.09
C GLU A 57 -16.53 20.92 -6.56
#